data_AF-A0A7C4ZY81-F1
#
_entry.id   AF-A0A7C4ZY81-F1
#
_cell.length_a   1.000
_cell.length_b   1.000
_cell.length_c   1.000
_cell.angle_alpha   90.00
_cell.angle_beta   90.00
_cell.angle_gamma   90.00
#
_symmetry.space_group_name_H-M   'P 1'
#
loop_
_entity.id
_entity.type
_entity.pdbx_description
1 polymer ?
#
loop_
_entity_poly.entity_id
_entity_poly.type
_entity_poly.pdbx_seq_one_letter_code
_entity_poly.pdbx_strand_id
1 'polypeptide(L)'
;MPVIKKLSYPEEALGPVNSTARVVKNQLNRINLYIKSALVAFASTILLVKETNKQARDITRTLQQFATDKNLTYSKGHLEYWVHGKYQGYELVYHVDVQQKKLSLTCTQLSPLSSWNRNYASSKSRELFDKEITIEDINRLFANNLRNPLPGSIKFDASGHKLIYEENDIWVEQTFLLQLFETLSNFADAYADCCATIVAVGGEAVPALEKIAANESHKLCAIAIQLLKAIAQETTKELSHQASSLICPRCMVSYAAHQISLPQGDTVTYFGCRACKQSREILNLKGQIVVVLNRQMVKEQSLEGDTLRVNWLTRRQLFDFDKVEIVQASDEEVERFAVQVGNDTDPVRQPRYKQMQCMVSLNCELSENTLRILRYTFGQMSIKEFITPNS
;
A
#
# COMPACT_ATOMS: atom_id res chain seq x y z
N MET A 1 60.79 12.87 94.45
CA MET A 1 59.51 13.54 94.81
C MET A 1 59.70 15.04 94.70
N PRO A 2 58.68 15.89 94.45
CA PRO A 2 57.24 15.65 94.19
C PRO A 2 56.78 16.22 92.81
N VAL A 3 55.77 15.74 92.06
CA VAL A 3 54.30 15.55 92.24
C VAL A 3 53.55 16.84 92.59
N ILE A 4 53.03 17.54 91.56
CA ILE A 4 52.11 18.68 91.68
C ILE A 4 50.69 18.24 91.29
N LYS A 5 49.76 18.48 92.21
CA LYS A 5 48.33 18.14 92.19
C LYS A 5 47.55 18.93 91.12
N LYS A 6 46.65 18.25 90.42
CA LYS A 6 45.54 18.87 89.68
C LYS A 6 44.57 19.55 90.67
N LEU A 7 44.33 20.85 90.45
CA LEU A 7 43.23 21.59 91.06
C LEU A 7 42.04 21.56 90.10
N SER A 8 40.97 20.89 90.53
CA SER A 8 39.63 20.94 89.95
C SER A 8 38.90 22.17 90.47
N TYR A 9 38.42 23.03 89.57
CA TYR A 9 37.49 24.12 89.89
C TYR A 9 36.04 23.65 89.68
N PRO A 10 35.10 24.09 90.52
CA PRO A 10 33.68 23.76 90.39
C PRO A 10 33.04 24.60 89.28
N GLU A 11 32.41 23.91 88.33
CA GLU A 11 31.38 24.47 87.45
C GLU A 11 30.12 24.72 88.28
N GLU A 12 29.73 25.97 88.49
CA GLU A 12 28.32 26.37 88.60
C GLU A 12 28.18 27.91 88.63
N ALA A 13 27.09 28.40 88.04
CA ALA A 13 26.59 29.78 87.99
C ALA A 13 27.06 30.70 86.84
N LEU A 14 26.78 30.29 85.60
CA LEU A 14 26.40 31.22 84.52
C LEU A 14 24.94 30.91 84.12
N GLY A 15 24.04 31.86 84.37
CA GLY A 15 22.61 31.76 84.07
C GLY A 15 22.28 31.58 82.57
N PRO A 16 21.02 31.23 82.24
CA PRO A 16 20.65 30.69 80.93
C PRO A 16 20.55 31.78 79.86
N VAL A 17 21.70 32.16 79.28
CA VAL A 17 21.77 32.95 78.04
C VAL A 17 21.77 32.05 76.78
N ASN A 18 21.74 30.72 76.97
CA ASN A 18 21.99 29.74 75.90
C ASN A 18 20.76 29.22 75.12
N SER A 19 19.52 29.51 75.52
CA SER A 19 18.33 29.02 74.78
C SER A 19 18.10 29.83 73.49
N THR A 20 18.15 31.15 73.57
CA THR A 20 17.98 32.04 72.40
C THR A 20 19.12 31.87 71.39
N ALA A 21 20.37 31.78 71.87
CA ALA A 21 21.53 31.54 71.01
C ALA A 21 21.46 30.20 70.26
N ARG A 22 20.95 29.14 70.90
CA ARG A 22 20.76 27.82 70.29
C ARG A 22 19.63 27.81 69.25
N VAL A 23 18.53 28.51 69.53
CA VAL A 23 17.42 28.68 68.58
C VAL A 23 17.88 29.49 67.36
N VAL A 24 18.61 30.58 67.56
CA VAL A 24 19.18 31.40 66.47
C VAL A 24 20.19 30.59 65.64
N LYS A 25 21.07 29.81 66.27
CA LYS A 25 22.02 28.93 65.57
C LYS A 25 21.31 27.87 64.72
N ASN A 26 20.24 27.27 65.23
CA ASN A 26 19.45 26.29 64.48
C ASN A 26 18.68 26.94 63.32
N GLN A 27 18.10 28.13 63.51
CA GLN A 27 17.48 28.93 62.45
C GLN A 27 18.50 29.28 61.35
N LEU A 28 19.69 29.76 61.73
CA LEU A 28 20.79 30.05 60.80
C LEU A 28 21.27 28.81 60.05
N ASN A 29 21.33 27.64 60.70
CA ASN A 29 21.68 26.38 60.04
C ASN A 29 20.61 25.93 59.03
N ARG A 30 19.31 26.12 59.32
CA ARG A 30 18.22 25.83 58.37
C ARG A 30 18.22 26.78 57.19
N ILE A 31 18.45 28.07 57.43
CA ILE A 31 18.61 29.08 56.38
C ILE A 31 19.82 28.73 55.49
N ASN A 32 20.95 28.36 56.08
CA ASN A 32 22.15 27.97 55.34
C ASN A 32 21.92 26.69 54.51
N LEU A 33 21.21 25.69 55.05
CA LEU A 33 20.83 24.49 54.32
C LEU A 33 19.89 24.81 53.14
N TYR A 34 18.93 25.70 53.34
CA TYR A 34 18.01 26.15 52.28
C TYR A 34 18.74 26.91 51.18
N ILE A 35 19.65 27.83 51.55
CA ILE A 35 20.49 28.56 50.60
C ILE A 35 21.39 27.59 49.81
N LYS A 36 22.01 26.60 50.46
CA LYS A 36 22.83 25.58 49.78
C LYS A 36 22.02 24.76 48.79
N SER A 37 20.81 24.31 49.18
CA SER A 37 19.91 23.56 48.29
C SER A 37 19.47 24.41 47.08
N ALA A 38 19.10 25.68 47.31
CA ALA A 38 18.74 26.62 46.26
C ALA A 38 19.90 26.90 45.29
N LEU A 39 21.12 27.05 45.81
CA LEU A 39 22.33 27.26 44.98
C LEU A 39 22.67 26.02 44.15
N VAL A 40 22.50 24.81 44.68
CA VAL A 40 22.68 23.57 43.92
C VAL A 40 21.62 23.45 42.81
N ALA A 41 20.35 23.72 43.11
CA ALA A 41 19.28 23.72 42.10
C ALA A 41 19.52 24.77 41.00
N PHE A 42 19.98 25.97 41.37
CA PHE A 42 20.33 27.04 40.44
C PHE A 42 21.54 26.68 39.57
N ALA A 43 22.60 26.11 40.16
CA ALA A 43 23.77 25.65 39.42
C ALA A 43 23.42 24.52 38.44
N SER A 44 22.61 23.54 38.85
CA SER A 44 22.08 22.49 37.95
C SER A 44 21.24 23.07 36.81
N THR A 45 20.44 24.11 37.09
CA THR A 45 19.65 24.80 36.06
C THR A 45 20.56 25.55 35.08
N ILE A 46 21.61 26.23 35.56
CA ILE A 46 22.59 26.92 34.68
C ILE A 46 23.35 25.92 33.81
N LEU A 47 23.78 24.78 34.37
CA LEU A 47 24.48 23.74 33.63
C LEU A 47 23.58 23.15 32.53
N LEU A 48 22.32 22.84 32.87
CA LEU A 48 21.32 22.38 31.91
C LEU A 48 21.13 23.41 30.78
N VAL A 49 20.97 24.68 31.11
CA VAL A 49 20.84 25.76 30.10
C VAL A 49 22.09 25.88 29.22
N LYS A 50 23.30 25.71 29.78
CA LYS A 50 24.54 25.76 29.00
C LYS A 50 24.66 24.57 28.05
N GLU A 51 24.32 23.36 28.49
CA GLU A 51 24.31 22.16 27.65
C GLU A 51 23.27 22.26 26.53
N THR A 52 22.04 22.68 26.83
CA THR A 52 21.00 22.93 25.83
C THR A 52 21.44 23.97 24.80
N ASN A 53 22.09 25.06 25.24
CA ASN A 53 22.60 26.09 24.33
C ASN A 53 23.79 25.63 23.47
N LYS A 54 24.59 24.67 23.95
CA LYS A 54 25.67 24.06 23.17
C LYS A 54 25.07 23.13 22.11
N GLN A 55 24.18 22.24 22.54
CA GLN A 55 23.49 21.31 21.65
C GLN A 55 22.70 22.05 20.56
N ALA A 56 21.96 23.10 20.90
CA ALA A 56 21.24 23.95 19.94
C ALA A 56 22.17 24.62 18.91
N ARG A 57 23.38 25.02 19.31
CA ARG A 57 24.40 25.57 18.39
C ARG A 57 24.96 24.51 17.46
N ASP A 58 25.25 23.32 17.99
CA ASP A 58 25.74 22.21 17.18
C ASP A 58 24.69 21.75 16.16
N ILE A 59 23.42 21.62 16.58
CA ILE A 59 22.26 21.36 15.69
C ILE A 59 22.16 22.43 14.59
N THR A 60 22.18 23.70 14.98
CA THR A 60 22.10 24.83 14.03
C THR A 60 23.19 24.73 12.97
N ARG A 61 24.44 24.54 13.39
CA ARG A 61 25.59 24.45 12.48
C ARG A 61 25.45 23.26 11.53
N THR A 62 25.13 22.08 12.04
CA THR A 62 25.06 20.90 11.17
C THR A 62 23.90 20.98 10.18
N LEU A 63 22.72 21.45 10.60
CA LEU A 63 21.58 21.60 9.69
C LEU A 63 21.81 22.68 8.64
N GLN A 64 22.44 23.80 8.99
CA GLN A 64 22.82 24.83 8.01
C GLN A 64 23.84 24.30 7.00
N GLN A 65 24.86 23.58 7.47
CA GLN A 65 25.87 22.98 6.60
C GLN A 65 25.22 21.96 5.66
N PHE A 66 24.41 21.05 6.20
CA PHE A 66 23.69 20.05 5.43
C PHE A 66 22.78 20.69 4.37
N ALA A 67 22.00 21.70 4.76
CA ALA A 67 21.12 22.41 3.83
C ALA A 67 21.91 23.08 2.71
N THR A 68 23.05 23.70 3.03
CA THR A 68 23.94 24.31 2.04
C THR A 68 24.50 23.26 1.07
N ASP A 69 25.04 22.15 1.59
CA ASP A 69 25.67 21.08 0.80
C ASP A 69 24.68 20.41 -0.17
N LYS A 70 23.40 20.37 0.20
CA LYS A 70 22.33 19.74 -0.60
C LYS A 70 21.42 20.73 -1.33
N ASN A 71 21.77 22.02 -1.32
CA ASN A 71 20.99 23.08 -1.94
C ASN A 71 19.51 23.10 -1.46
N LEU A 72 19.34 22.98 -0.14
CA LEU A 72 18.07 23.06 0.58
C LEU A 72 17.99 24.37 1.37
N THR A 73 16.78 24.73 1.79
CA THR A 73 16.54 25.92 2.61
C THR A 73 16.54 25.54 4.08
N TYR A 74 17.32 26.27 4.88
CA TYR A 74 17.30 26.20 6.33
C TYR A 74 16.49 27.36 6.90
N SER A 75 15.62 27.08 7.87
CA SER A 75 14.95 28.09 8.67
C SER A 75 14.96 27.72 10.16
N LYS A 76 14.90 28.74 11.01
CA LYS A 76 15.02 28.59 12.47
C LYS A 76 13.91 29.36 13.18
N GLY A 77 13.22 28.68 14.08
CA GLY A 77 12.19 29.20 14.95
C GLY A 77 12.67 29.27 16.41
N HIS A 78 11.73 29.50 17.32
CA HIS A 78 12.01 29.43 18.75
C HIS A 78 12.01 27.96 19.18
N LEU A 79 13.22 27.36 19.25
CA LEU A 79 13.46 25.94 19.55
C LEU A 79 13.09 24.95 18.43
N GLU A 80 12.58 25.45 17.31
CA GLU A 80 12.26 24.66 16.13
C GLU A 80 13.29 24.92 15.02
N TYR A 81 13.61 23.87 14.27
CA TYR A 81 14.54 23.94 13.15
C TYR A 81 13.95 23.22 11.96
N TRP A 82 14.03 23.83 10.78
CA TRP A 82 13.56 23.22 9.54
C TRP A 82 14.64 23.20 8.48
N VAL A 83 14.72 22.08 7.77
CA VAL A 83 15.41 21.96 6.50
C VAL A 83 14.38 21.49 5.48
N HIS A 84 14.16 22.28 4.43
CA HIS A 84 13.18 21.94 3.41
C HIS A 84 13.66 22.27 2.00
N GLY A 85 13.20 21.52 1.01
CA GLY A 85 13.57 21.73 -0.38
C GLY A 85 13.44 20.48 -1.23
N LYS A 86 14.01 20.51 -2.44
CA LYS A 86 14.01 19.37 -3.35
C LYS A 86 15.23 18.49 -3.09
N TYR A 87 15.01 17.22 -2.74
CA TYR A 87 16.05 16.23 -2.50
C TYR A 87 15.76 14.98 -3.33
N GLN A 88 16.63 14.64 -4.28
CA GLN A 88 16.54 13.42 -5.10
C GLN A 88 15.15 13.17 -5.75
N GLY A 89 14.45 14.23 -6.19
CA GLY A 89 13.12 14.08 -6.79
C GLY A 89 11.95 14.15 -5.80
N TYR A 90 12.21 14.35 -4.51
CA TYR A 90 11.23 14.53 -3.45
C TYR A 90 11.23 15.95 -2.88
N GLU A 91 10.08 16.41 -2.44
CA GLU A 91 9.95 17.52 -1.50
C GLU A 91 10.24 16.98 -0.10
N LEU A 92 11.40 17.39 0.44
CA LEU A 92 11.85 17.07 1.78
C LEU A 92 11.44 18.19 2.73
N VAL A 93 10.88 17.81 3.88
CA VAL A 93 10.69 18.68 5.04
C VAL A 93 11.21 17.93 6.25
N TYR A 94 12.36 18.36 6.77
CA TYR A 94 12.95 17.86 8.00
C TYR A 94 12.72 18.88 9.11
N HIS A 95 12.06 18.47 10.18
CA HIS A 95 11.70 19.30 11.31
C HIS A 95 12.27 18.72 12.60
N VAL A 96 12.92 19.56 13.38
CA VAL A 96 13.42 19.24 14.72
C VAL A 96 12.81 20.19 15.73
N ASP A 97 12.09 19.65 16.70
CA ASP A 97 11.55 20.39 17.85
C ASP A 97 12.38 20.09 19.11
N VAL A 98 13.01 21.12 19.69
CA VAL A 98 13.80 21.02 20.92
C VAL A 98 12.96 21.43 22.12
N GLN A 99 12.21 20.49 22.70
CA GLN A 99 11.44 20.76 23.91
C GLN A 99 12.32 20.84 25.18
N GLN A 100 12.02 21.81 26.06
CA GLN A 100 12.89 22.21 27.18
C GLN A 100 13.18 21.13 28.26
N LYS A 101 12.56 19.94 28.23
CA LYS A 101 12.67 18.95 29.33
C LYS A 101 12.73 17.45 28.99
N LYS A 102 12.36 17.00 27.78
CA LYS A 102 12.56 15.60 27.34
C LYS A 102 12.08 15.42 25.91
N LEU A 103 12.79 14.56 25.18
CA LEU A 103 12.46 14.01 23.86
C LEU A 103 12.15 15.07 22.82
N SER A 104 13.21 15.41 22.11
CA SER A 104 13.15 16.21 20.91
C SER A 104 12.61 15.37 19.76
N LEU A 105 11.46 15.77 19.22
CA LEU A 105 10.86 15.08 18.08
C LEU A 105 11.59 15.48 16.80
N THR A 106 12.12 14.48 16.11
CA THR A 106 12.58 14.63 14.73
C THR A 106 11.49 14.09 13.82
N CYS A 107 10.96 14.94 12.94
CA CYS A 107 9.99 14.56 11.92
C CYS A 107 10.58 14.80 10.53
N THR A 108 10.76 13.73 9.74
CA THR A 108 11.16 13.83 8.34
C THR A 108 10.00 13.48 7.45
N GLN A 109 9.60 14.41 6.61
CA GLN A 109 8.60 14.19 5.58
C GLN A 109 9.29 14.15 4.22
N LEU A 110 9.01 13.09 3.44
CA LEU A 110 9.26 13.04 2.00
C LEU A 110 7.94 12.98 1.27
N SER A 111 7.80 13.79 0.21
CA SER A 111 6.65 13.78 -0.68
C SER A 111 7.14 13.79 -2.14
N PRO A 112 6.73 12.88 -3.01
CA PRO A 112 7.16 12.88 -4.41
C PRO A 112 6.84 14.22 -5.09
N LEU A 113 7.79 14.75 -5.88
CA LEU A 113 7.54 15.97 -6.66
C LEU A 113 6.60 15.72 -7.85
N SER A 114 6.58 14.49 -8.38
CA SER A 114 5.67 14.08 -9.43
C SER A 114 4.27 13.90 -8.86
N SER A 115 3.28 14.48 -9.53
CA SER A 115 1.86 14.38 -9.22
C SER A 115 1.29 12.98 -9.47
N TRP A 116 1.79 11.96 -8.74
CA TRP A 116 0.93 10.81 -8.46
C TRP A 116 -0.33 11.40 -7.80
N ASN A 117 -1.45 11.25 -8.50
CA ASN A 117 -2.62 12.13 -8.42
C ASN A 117 -3.07 12.39 -6.97
N ARG A 118 -3.12 13.65 -6.55
CA ARG A 118 -3.51 14.08 -5.19
C ARG A 118 -4.98 13.85 -4.81
N ASN A 119 -5.77 13.11 -5.61
CA ASN A 119 -7.23 13.18 -5.57
C ASN A 119 -7.94 12.05 -4.80
N TYR A 120 -7.26 11.30 -3.92
CA TYR A 120 -7.77 9.97 -3.49
C TYR A 120 -8.18 9.78 -2.03
N ALA A 121 -8.12 10.83 -1.19
CA ALA A 121 -8.54 10.74 0.21
C ALA A 121 -9.88 11.47 0.45
N SER A 122 -10.94 10.72 0.76
CA SER A 122 -12.15 11.27 1.37
C SER A 122 -11.87 11.65 2.83
N SER A 123 -12.59 12.62 3.40
CA SER A 123 -12.37 13.07 4.78
C SER A 123 -12.55 11.97 5.84
N LYS A 124 -13.41 10.96 5.57
CA LYS A 124 -13.62 9.80 6.45
C LYS A 124 -12.48 8.77 6.45
N SER A 125 -11.72 8.71 5.37
CA SER A 125 -10.65 7.73 5.24
C SER A 125 -9.48 8.00 6.20
N ARG A 126 -9.28 9.25 6.66
CA ARG A 126 -8.15 9.68 7.51
C ARG A 126 -7.98 8.90 8.82
N GLU A 127 -9.06 8.43 9.45
CA GLU A 127 -9.00 7.76 10.77
C GLU A 127 -8.40 6.33 10.72
N LEU A 128 -8.39 5.66 9.56
CA LEU A 128 -7.80 4.31 9.41
C LEU A 128 -6.28 4.33 9.10
N PHE A 129 -5.74 5.48 8.69
CA PHE A 129 -4.35 5.57 8.21
C PHE A 129 -3.33 5.97 9.29
N ASP A 130 -3.76 6.14 10.54
CA ASP A 130 -2.84 6.34 11.66
C ASP A 130 -2.14 5.05 12.13
N LYS A 131 -2.33 3.93 11.41
CA LYS A 131 -1.60 2.69 11.70
C LYS A 131 -0.15 2.81 11.27
N GLU A 132 0.68 3.03 12.27
CA GLU A 132 2.13 3.11 12.17
C GLU A 132 2.73 1.82 11.63
N ILE A 133 3.44 1.92 10.50
CA ILE A 133 4.27 0.82 10.00
C ILE A 133 5.59 0.89 10.76
N THR A 134 5.89 -0.13 11.54
CA THR A 134 7.16 -0.10 12.29
C THR A 134 8.33 -0.30 11.33
N ILE A 135 9.51 0.20 11.70
CA ILE A 135 10.74 -0.03 10.91
C ILE A 135 11.07 -1.52 10.83
N GLU A 136 10.67 -2.32 11.83
CA GLU A 136 10.76 -3.77 11.77
C GLU A 136 9.92 -4.36 10.64
N ASP A 137 8.72 -3.82 10.38
CA ASP A 137 7.88 -4.25 9.27
C ASP A 137 8.49 -3.89 7.92
N ILE A 138 9.07 -2.71 7.80
CA ILE A 138 9.83 -2.29 6.62
C ILE A 138 11.04 -3.19 6.41
N ASN A 139 11.82 -3.45 7.45
CA ASN A 139 12.96 -4.36 7.37
C ASN A 139 12.54 -5.76 6.93
N ARG A 140 11.37 -6.26 7.37
CA ARG A 140 10.83 -7.55 6.91
C ARG A 140 10.37 -7.52 5.45
N LEU A 141 9.74 -6.43 5.02
CA LEU A 141 9.25 -6.27 3.63
C LEU A 141 10.40 -6.09 2.63
N PHE A 142 11.49 -5.46 3.06
CA PHE A 142 12.63 -5.10 2.22
C PHE A 142 13.91 -5.83 2.63
N ALA A 143 13.74 -7.07 3.15
CA ALA A 143 14.63 -8.02 3.86
C ALA A 143 16.16 -7.98 3.73
N ASN A 144 16.80 -7.14 2.92
CA ASN A 144 18.24 -7.13 2.69
C ASN A 144 18.89 -5.75 2.47
N ASN A 145 18.16 -4.62 2.52
CA ASN A 145 18.71 -3.35 2.02
C ASN A 145 19.17 -2.35 3.10
N LEU A 146 18.77 -2.49 4.37
CA LEU A 146 19.18 -1.56 5.42
C LEU A 146 20.30 -2.17 6.28
N ARG A 147 21.52 -1.66 6.11
CA ARG A 147 22.71 -2.11 6.86
C ARG A 147 22.59 -1.84 8.36
N ASN A 148 21.84 -0.81 8.76
CA ASN A 148 21.58 -0.45 10.15
C ASN A 148 20.08 -0.15 10.32
N PRO A 149 19.43 -0.70 11.37
CA PRO A 149 18.05 -0.33 11.67
C PRO A 149 18.00 1.15 12.08
N LEU A 150 17.11 1.90 11.45
CA LEU A 150 16.84 3.29 11.83
C LEU A 150 16.09 3.32 13.18
N PRO A 151 16.49 4.19 14.13
CA PRO A 151 15.86 4.33 15.44
C PRO A 151 14.57 5.17 15.37
N GLY A 152 13.52 4.70 14.69
CA GLY A 152 12.28 5.48 14.60
C GLY A 152 11.06 4.68 14.17
N SER A 153 10.03 5.39 13.74
CA SER A 153 8.88 4.82 13.07
C SER A 153 8.67 5.49 11.72
N ILE A 154 8.09 4.75 10.78
CA ILE A 154 7.81 5.24 9.43
C ILE A 154 6.31 5.11 9.19
N LYS A 155 5.65 6.22 8.94
CA LYS A 155 4.24 6.28 8.60
C LYS A 155 4.11 6.70 7.15
N PHE A 156 3.11 6.15 6.48
CA PHE A 156 2.58 6.79 5.30
C PHE A 156 1.39 7.64 5.71
N ASP A 157 1.22 8.81 5.08
CA ASP A 157 -0.02 9.56 5.26
C ASP A 157 -1.22 8.78 4.69
N ALA A 158 -2.42 9.31 4.95
CA ALA A 158 -3.65 8.68 4.49
C ALA A 158 -3.75 8.48 2.98
N SER A 159 -2.98 9.24 2.22
CA SER A 159 -2.94 9.13 0.77
C SER A 159 -1.92 8.10 0.27
N GLY A 160 -1.01 7.62 1.13
CA GLY A 160 0.09 6.74 0.74
C GLY A 160 1.21 7.44 -0.03
N HIS A 161 1.14 8.77 -0.19
CA HIS A 161 2.10 9.55 -0.99
C HIS A 161 3.15 10.23 -0.14
N LYS A 162 2.91 10.41 1.16
CA LYS A 162 3.84 11.08 2.04
C LYS A 162 4.43 10.09 3.01
N LEU A 163 5.75 9.95 2.97
CA LEU A 163 6.52 9.19 3.94
C LEU A 163 6.87 10.10 5.11
N ILE A 164 6.53 9.69 6.32
CA ILE A 164 6.79 10.42 7.56
C ILE A 164 7.65 9.54 8.44
N TYR A 165 8.89 9.93 8.69
CA TYR A 165 9.75 9.31 9.69
C TYR A 165 9.69 10.13 10.97
N GLU A 166 9.35 9.48 12.09
CA GLU A 166 9.30 10.10 13.42
C GLU A 166 10.27 9.39 14.36
N GLU A 167 11.02 10.19 15.12
CA GLU A 167 11.98 9.70 16.10
C GLU A 167 11.97 10.59 17.35
N ASN A 168 12.09 9.96 18.53
CA ASN A 168 12.00 10.63 19.84
C ASN A 168 13.31 11.29 20.31
N ASP A 169 14.41 11.08 19.58
CA ASP A 169 15.73 11.63 19.87
C ASP A 169 16.27 12.47 18.69
N ILE A 170 17.16 13.41 19.01
CA ILE A 170 17.86 14.21 17.99
C ILE A 170 19.16 13.52 17.59
N TRP A 171 19.23 13.17 16.30
CA TRP A 171 20.47 12.83 15.63
C TRP A 171 20.71 13.83 14.51
N VAL A 172 21.70 14.70 14.72
CA VAL A 172 22.08 15.77 13.78
C VAL A 172 23.51 15.59 13.29
N GLU A 173 24.05 14.38 13.35
CA GLU A 173 25.32 14.10 12.69
C GLU A 173 25.11 14.13 11.18
N GLN A 174 25.97 14.84 10.45
CA GLN A 174 25.81 15.03 9.00
C GLN A 174 25.77 13.69 8.25
N THR A 175 26.61 12.74 8.67
CA THR A 175 26.66 11.38 8.14
C THR A 175 25.36 10.62 8.38
N PHE A 176 24.76 10.77 9.57
CA PHE A 176 23.45 10.19 9.88
C PHE A 176 22.35 10.80 9.03
N LEU A 177 22.28 12.13 8.90
CA LEU A 177 21.24 12.80 8.10
C LEU A 177 21.31 12.39 6.62
N LEU A 178 22.53 12.29 6.08
CA LEU A 178 22.76 11.76 4.73
C LEU A 178 22.24 10.33 4.61
N GLN A 179 22.64 9.45 5.52
CA GLN A 179 22.22 8.05 5.52
C GLN A 179 20.70 7.91 5.67
N LEU A 180 20.08 8.70 6.56
CA LEU A 180 18.64 8.71 6.78
C LEU A 180 17.90 9.12 5.50
N PHE A 181 18.26 10.24 4.88
CA PHE A 181 17.53 10.71 3.70
C PHE A 181 17.78 9.85 2.46
N GLU A 182 18.99 9.32 2.26
CA GLU A 182 19.24 8.33 1.22
C GLU A 182 18.41 7.06 1.45
N THR A 183 18.35 6.58 2.69
CA THR A 183 17.53 5.42 3.06
C THR A 183 16.05 5.67 2.79
N LEU A 184 15.51 6.80 3.24
CA LEU A 184 14.11 7.14 3.07
C LEU A 184 13.74 7.39 1.60
N SER A 185 14.64 7.99 0.81
CA SER A 185 14.42 8.20 -0.63
C SER A 185 14.44 6.87 -1.39
N ASN A 186 15.44 6.01 -1.16
CA ASN A 186 15.50 4.67 -1.74
C ASN A 186 14.28 3.82 -1.36
N PHE A 187 13.80 3.96 -0.12
CA PHE A 187 12.59 3.28 0.34
C PHE A 187 11.34 3.81 -0.39
N ALA A 188 11.22 5.12 -0.56
CA ALA A 188 10.11 5.73 -1.28
C ALA A 188 10.11 5.32 -2.76
N ASP A 189 11.27 5.23 -3.41
CA ASP A 189 11.43 4.72 -4.78
C ASP A 189 11.00 3.25 -4.86
N ALA A 190 11.53 2.39 -3.98
CA ALA A 190 11.19 0.97 -3.97
C ALA A 190 9.70 0.72 -3.68
N TYR A 191 9.11 1.53 -2.80
CA TYR A 191 7.67 1.50 -2.53
C TYR A 191 6.86 1.91 -3.78
N ALA A 192 7.25 3.01 -4.43
CA ALA A 192 6.58 3.48 -5.65
C ALA A 192 6.66 2.44 -6.78
N ASP A 193 7.83 1.84 -7.00
CA ASP A 193 8.04 0.77 -7.99
C ASP A 193 7.20 -0.47 -7.67
N CYS A 194 7.14 -0.86 -6.40
CA CYS A 194 6.30 -1.98 -5.94
C CYS A 194 4.80 -1.68 -6.18
N CYS A 195 4.34 -0.48 -5.82
CA CYS A 195 2.97 -0.05 -6.07
C CYS A 195 2.66 -0.03 -7.57
N ALA A 196 3.53 0.53 -8.39
CA ALA A 196 3.38 0.54 -9.85
C ALA A 196 3.33 -0.88 -10.42
N THR A 197 4.18 -1.79 -9.93
CA THR A 197 4.18 -3.20 -10.33
C THR A 197 2.86 -3.90 -9.96
N ILE A 198 2.35 -3.69 -8.75
CA ILE A 198 1.08 -4.28 -8.31
C ILE A 198 -0.11 -3.69 -9.10
N VAL A 199 -0.12 -2.38 -9.34
CA VAL A 199 -1.15 -1.75 -10.17
C VAL A 199 -1.10 -2.27 -11.59
N ALA A 200 0.11 -2.48 -12.14
CA ALA A 200 0.28 -3.08 -13.46
C ALA A 200 -0.21 -4.53 -13.52
N VAL A 201 -0.09 -5.32 -12.43
CA VAL A 201 -0.73 -6.65 -12.31
C VAL A 201 -2.26 -6.54 -12.43
N GLY A 202 -2.84 -5.44 -11.98
CA GLY A 202 -4.24 -5.09 -12.18
C GLY A 202 -5.20 -6.00 -11.42
N GLY A 203 -6.30 -6.40 -12.06
CA GLY A 203 -7.37 -7.17 -11.45
C GLY A 203 -6.95 -8.54 -10.87
N GLU A 204 -5.81 -9.10 -11.30
CA GLU A 204 -5.27 -10.34 -10.71
C GLU A 204 -4.79 -10.16 -9.26
N ALA A 205 -4.38 -8.94 -8.88
CA ALA A 205 -3.93 -8.64 -7.52
C ALA A 205 -5.10 -8.45 -6.54
N VAL A 206 -6.31 -8.15 -7.05
CA VAL A 206 -7.46 -7.76 -6.23
C VAL A 206 -7.81 -8.80 -5.16
N PRO A 207 -7.92 -10.12 -5.42
CA PRO A 207 -8.31 -11.07 -4.39
C PRO A 207 -7.36 -11.12 -3.18
N ALA A 208 -6.05 -10.97 -3.43
CA ALA A 208 -5.04 -10.94 -2.36
C ALA A 208 -5.12 -9.63 -1.56
N LEU A 209 -5.26 -8.50 -2.27
CA LEU A 209 -5.37 -7.18 -1.65
C LEU A 209 -6.68 -7.02 -0.86
N GLU A 210 -7.79 -7.56 -1.36
CA GLU A 210 -9.10 -7.55 -0.67
C GLU A 210 -9.03 -8.32 0.64
N LYS A 211 -8.38 -9.49 0.67
CA LYS A 211 -8.14 -10.24 1.90
C LYS A 211 -7.33 -9.45 2.93
N ILE A 212 -6.34 -8.67 2.49
CA ILE A 212 -5.54 -7.81 3.36
C ILE A 212 -6.36 -6.61 3.86
N ALA A 213 -7.11 -5.96 2.96
CA ALA A 213 -7.94 -4.80 3.26
C ALA A 213 -9.11 -5.13 4.19
N ALA A 214 -9.70 -6.33 4.08
CA ALA A 214 -10.78 -6.80 4.93
C ALA A 214 -10.36 -7.03 6.40
N ASN A 215 -9.06 -7.20 6.66
CA ASN A 215 -8.55 -7.33 8.01
C ASN A 215 -8.02 -5.98 8.51
N GLU A 216 -8.85 -5.20 9.19
CA GLU A 216 -8.46 -3.90 9.74
C GLU A 216 -7.22 -3.99 10.64
N SER A 217 -7.00 -5.12 11.34
CA SER A 217 -5.81 -5.33 12.19
C SER A 217 -4.52 -5.58 11.40
N HIS A 218 -4.61 -5.85 10.08
CA HIS A 218 -3.45 -6.11 9.23
C HIS A 218 -2.65 -4.82 9.01
N LYS A 219 -1.33 -4.89 9.21
CA LYS A 219 -0.42 -3.73 9.11
C LYS A 219 -0.41 -3.07 7.73
N LEU A 220 -0.70 -3.84 6.69
CA LEU A 220 -0.79 -3.38 5.28
C LEU A 220 -2.21 -3.02 4.83
N CYS A 221 -3.22 -3.00 5.72
CA CYS A 221 -4.61 -2.72 5.34
C CYS A 221 -4.75 -1.40 4.56
N ALA A 222 -4.16 -0.32 5.10
CA ALA A 222 -4.10 0.99 4.46
C ALA A 222 -3.51 0.97 3.04
N ILE A 223 -2.34 0.33 2.87
CA ILE A 223 -1.66 0.21 1.58
C ILE A 223 -2.51 -0.60 0.61
N ALA A 224 -3.10 -1.72 1.06
CA ALA A 224 -3.95 -2.54 0.23
C ALA A 224 -5.19 -1.79 -0.28
N ILE A 225 -5.85 -0.99 0.58
CA ILE A 225 -6.97 -0.12 0.18
C ILE A 225 -6.53 0.87 -0.92
N GLN A 226 -5.36 1.50 -0.77
CA GLN A 226 -4.87 2.44 -1.78
C GLN A 226 -4.53 1.75 -3.10
N LEU A 227 -3.92 0.56 -3.06
CA LEU A 227 -3.65 -0.24 -4.25
C LEU A 227 -4.94 -0.68 -4.96
N LEU A 228 -5.96 -1.09 -4.21
CA LEU A 228 -7.29 -1.41 -4.78
C LEU A 228 -7.92 -0.20 -5.47
N LYS A 229 -7.83 1.00 -4.85
CA LYS A 229 -8.29 2.26 -5.46
C LYS A 229 -7.51 2.59 -6.74
N ALA A 230 -6.19 2.41 -6.74
CA ALA A 230 -5.35 2.68 -7.90
C ALA A 230 -5.65 1.71 -9.06
N ILE A 231 -5.79 0.39 -8.79
CA ILE A 231 -6.20 -0.62 -9.77
C ILE A 231 -7.58 -0.27 -10.34
N ALA A 232 -8.54 0.08 -9.49
CA ALA A 232 -9.88 0.47 -9.91
C ALA A 232 -9.87 1.65 -10.87
N GLN A 233 -9.07 2.68 -10.59
CA GLN A 233 -8.95 3.85 -11.44
C GLN A 233 -8.27 3.55 -12.77
N GLU A 234 -7.13 2.85 -12.76
CA GLU A 234 -6.38 2.58 -13.99
C GLU A 234 -7.22 1.70 -14.92
N THR A 235 -7.79 0.62 -14.40
CA THR A 235 -8.64 -0.27 -15.21
C THR A 235 -9.93 0.42 -15.67
N THR A 236 -10.51 1.32 -14.88
CA THR A 236 -11.66 2.13 -15.33
C THR A 236 -11.27 3.04 -16.48
N LYS A 237 -10.16 3.75 -16.35
CA LYS A 237 -9.66 4.67 -17.39
C LYS A 237 -9.36 3.93 -18.70
N GLU A 238 -8.71 2.77 -18.63
CA GLU A 238 -8.29 2.03 -19.82
C GLU A 238 -9.42 1.19 -20.45
N LEU A 239 -10.30 0.61 -19.63
CA LEU A 239 -11.16 -0.49 -20.07
C LEU A 239 -12.65 -0.17 -20.05
N SER A 240 -13.10 0.82 -19.27
CA SER A 240 -14.55 1.02 -19.01
C SER A 240 -15.38 1.25 -20.27
N HIS A 241 -14.84 1.99 -21.25
CA HIS A 241 -15.57 2.37 -22.47
C HIS A 241 -15.81 1.20 -23.44
N GLN A 242 -15.05 0.12 -23.31
CA GLN A 242 -15.05 -1.00 -24.27
C GLN A 242 -15.11 -2.37 -23.59
N ALA A 243 -15.36 -2.43 -22.28
CA ALA A 243 -15.26 -3.68 -21.51
C ALA A 243 -16.08 -4.84 -22.10
N SER A 244 -17.24 -4.57 -22.71
CA SER A 244 -18.08 -5.60 -23.34
C SER A 244 -17.48 -6.20 -24.61
N SER A 245 -16.60 -5.50 -25.33
CA SER A 245 -15.90 -5.99 -26.53
C SER A 245 -14.50 -6.54 -26.25
N LEU A 246 -13.99 -6.39 -25.02
CA LEU A 246 -12.71 -6.95 -24.62
C LEU A 246 -12.87 -8.39 -24.17
N ILE A 247 -12.00 -9.26 -24.69
CA ILE A 247 -12.01 -10.69 -24.39
C ILE A 247 -10.72 -11.05 -23.66
N CYS A 248 -10.84 -11.83 -22.59
CA CYS A 248 -9.69 -12.39 -21.91
C CYS A 248 -9.12 -13.55 -22.76
N PRO A 249 -7.85 -13.52 -23.18
CA PRO A 249 -7.28 -14.57 -24.03
C PRO A 249 -7.13 -15.92 -23.29
N ARG A 250 -7.10 -15.91 -21.96
CA ARG A 250 -7.03 -17.15 -21.16
C ARG A 250 -8.39 -17.82 -21.04
N CYS A 251 -9.40 -17.05 -20.63
CA CYS A 251 -10.74 -17.57 -20.35
C CYS A 251 -11.66 -17.57 -21.57
N MET A 252 -11.39 -16.74 -22.58
CA MET A 252 -12.28 -16.45 -23.71
C MET A 252 -13.63 -15.86 -23.28
N VAL A 253 -13.65 -15.17 -22.14
CA VAL A 253 -14.83 -14.54 -21.55
C VAL A 253 -14.66 -13.02 -21.59
N SER A 254 -15.76 -12.29 -21.78
CA SER A 254 -15.76 -10.83 -21.81
C SER A 254 -15.27 -10.23 -20.50
N TYR A 255 -14.77 -9.00 -20.58
CA TYR A 255 -14.52 -8.20 -19.40
C TYR A 255 -15.85 -7.71 -18.81
N ALA A 256 -15.82 -7.42 -17.51
CA ALA A 256 -16.95 -6.90 -16.77
C ALA A 256 -16.46 -5.95 -15.67
N ALA A 257 -17.38 -5.10 -15.20
CA ALA A 257 -17.17 -4.34 -13.97
C ALA A 257 -17.26 -5.28 -12.76
N HIS A 258 -16.34 -5.12 -11.81
CA HIS A 258 -16.34 -5.80 -10.53
C HIS A 258 -16.35 -4.75 -9.43
N GLN A 259 -17.17 -4.96 -8.41
CA GLN A 259 -17.24 -4.08 -7.25
C GLN A 259 -16.47 -4.69 -6.09
N ILE A 260 -15.71 -3.84 -5.40
CA ILE A 260 -15.00 -4.18 -4.16
C ILE A 260 -15.59 -3.32 -3.05
N SER A 261 -16.00 -3.95 -1.95
CA SER A 261 -16.38 -3.26 -0.73
C SER A 261 -15.13 -3.00 0.10
N LEU A 262 -14.82 -1.74 0.34
CA LEU A 262 -13.71 -1.32 1.18
C LEU A 262 -14.19 -1.17 2.64
N PRO A 263 -13.27 -1.17 3.62
CA PRO A 263 -13.59 -0.76 4.98
C PRO A 263 -14.29 0.61 5.00
N GLN A 264 -15.10 0.85 6.03
CA GLN A 264 -15.92 2.08 6.19
C GLN A 264 -17.11 2.22 5.23
N GLY A 265 -17.41 1.20 4.42
CA GLY A 265 -18.58 1.18 3.54
C GLY A 265 -18.38 1.88 2.20
N ASP A 266 -17.14 2.29 1.89
CA ASP A 266 -16.79 2.76 0.54
C ASP A 266 -16.83 1.59 -0.45
N THR A 267 -17.18 1.87 -1.71
CA THR A 267 -17.10 0.88 -2.79
C THR A 267 -16.28 1.43 -3.94
N VAL A 268 -15.48 0.56 -4.56
CA VAL A 268 -14.73 0.89 -5.78
C VAL A 268 -15.06 -0.11 -6.88
N THR A 269 -15.08 0.37 -8.12
CA THR A 269 -15.33 -0.46 -9.29
C THR A 269 -14.04 -0.57 -10.11
N TYR A 270 -13.65 -1.80 -10.45
CA TYR A 270 -12.55 -2.08 -11.37
C TYR A 270 -13.05 -2.92 -12.54
N PHE A 271 -12.29 -2.95 -13.64
CA PHE A 271 -12.63 -3.72 -14.83
C PHE A 271 -11.64 -4.86 -15.05
N GLY A 272 -12.15 -6.05 -15.32
CA GLY A 272 -11.33 -7.25 -15.56
C GLY A 272 -12.17 -8.40 -16.11
N CYS A 273 -11.51 -9.49 -16.51
CA CYS A 273 -12.18 -10.70 -17.01
C CYS A 273 -13.28 -11.16 -16.05
N ARG A 274 -14.49 -11.47 -16.56
CA ARG A 274 -15.60 -11.91 -15.71
C ARG A 274 -15.26 -13.15 -14.87
N ALA A 275 -14.47 -14.07 -15.45
CA ALA A 275 -14.06 -15.33 -14.85
C ALA A 275 -12.81 -15.21 -13.95
N CYS A 276 -11.65 -14.90 -14.51
CA CYS A 276 -10.37 -14.90 -13.77
C CYS A 276 -9.94 -13.54 -13.20
N LYS A 277 -10.75 -12.50 -13.39
CA LYS A 277 -10.51 -11.11 -12.91
C LYS A 277 -9.29 -10.39 -13.48
N GLN A 278 -8.43 -11.06 -14.26
CA GLN A 278 -7.27 -10.41 -14.87
C GLN A 278 -7.66 -9.22 -15.75
N SER A 279 -6.81 -8.20 -15.79
CA SER A 279 -7.06 -6.97 -16.55
C SER A 279 -5.92 -6.55 -17.47
N ARG A 280 -4.91 -7.40 -17.69
CA ARG A 280 -3.68 -7.07 -18.43
C ARG A 280 -3.70 -7.56 -19.87
N GLU A 281 -3.99 -8.83 -20.06
CA GLU A 281 -3.95 -9.46 -21.37
C GLU A 281 -5.30 -9.29 -22.04
N ILE A 282 -5.36 -8.47 -23.09
CA ILE A 282 -6.61 -8.09 -23.73
C ILE A 282 -6.57 -8.54 -25.19
N LEU A 283 -7.58 -9.30 -25.57
CA LEU A 283 -7.89 -9.54 -26.97
C LEU A 283 -9.01 -8.58 -27.39
N ASN A 284 -8.64 -7.56 -28.17
CA ASN A 284 -9.60 -6.61 -28.73
C ASN A 284 -10.19 -7.18 -30.03
N LEU A 285 -11.35 -7.81 -29.93
CA LEU A 285 -12.04 -8.41 -31.07
C LEU A 285 -13.16 -7.47 -31.53
N LYS A 286 -13.09 -7.05 -32.81
CA LYS A 286 -14.12 -6.20 -33.41
C LYS A 286 -15.32 -6.98 -33.95
N GLY A 287 -15.12 -8.25 -34.30
CA GLY A 287 -16.17 -9.12 -34.81
C GLY A 287 -16.67 -10.09 -33.77
N GLN A 288 -17.00 -11.29 -34.21
CA GLN A 288 -17.71 -12.30 -33.42
C GLN A 288 -16.79 -13.45 -33.00
N ILE A 289 -17.13 -14.08 -31.88
CA ILE A 289 -16.53 -15.34 -31.47
C ILE A 289 -17.44 -16.48 -31.92
N VAL A 290 -16.89 -17.40 -32.70
CA VAL A 290 -17.59 -18.57 -33.20
C VAL A 290 -17.03 -19.80 -32.53
N VAL A 291 -17.88 -20.54 -31.81
CA VAL A 291 -17.50 -21.87 -31.35
C VAL A 291 -17.66 -22.86 -32.50
N VAL A 292 -16.59 -23.61 -32.76
CA VAL A 292 -16.51 -24.58 -33.85
C VAL A 292 -16.39 -25.98 -33.27
N LEU A 293 -17.17 -26.93 -33.80
CA LEU A 293 -17.03 -28.36 -33.55
C LEU A 293 -16.53 -29.02 -34.84
N ASN A 294 -15.20 -29.11 -34.96
CA ASN A 294 -14.54 -29.66 -36.14
C ASN A 294 -13.30 -30.50 -35.75
N ARG A 295 -13.35 -31.81 -35.99
CA ARG A 295 -12.22 -32.72 -35.73
C ARG A 295 -10.99 -32.42 -36.60
N GLN A 296 -11.17 -31.83 -37.78
CA GLN A 296 -10.06 -31.46 -38.66
C GLN A 296 -9.37 -30.15 -38.25
N MET A 297 -9.99 -29.33 -37.41
CA MET A 297 -9.38 -28.08 -36.94
C MET A 297 -8.34 -28.39 -35.84
N VAL A 298 -7.08 -28.50 -36.25
CA VAL A 298 -5.97 -28.88 -35.35
C VAL A 298 -5.70 -27.83 -34.26
N LYS A 299 -5.77 -26.53 -34.60
CA LYS A 299 -5.54 -25.45 -33.64
C LYS A 299 -6.76 -25.26 -32.74
N GLU A 300 -6.54 -24.94 -31.46
CA GLU A 300 -7.62 -24.57 -30.55
C GLU A 300 -8.36 -23.31 -31.03
N GLN A 301 -7.65 -22.36 -31.63
CA GLN A 301 -8.24 -21.12 -32.12
C GLN A 301 -7.62 -20.67 -33.43
N SER A 302 -8.41 -20.01 -34.29
CA SER A 302 -7.98 -19.33 -35.50
C SER A 302 -8.69 -17.99 -35.65
N LEU A 303 -7.94 -16.95 -36.00
CA LEU A 303 -8.49 -15.64 -36.32
C LEU A 303 -8.60 -15.51 -37.84
N GLU A 304 -9.81 -15.31 -38.34
CA GLU A 304 -10.10 -15.14 -39.77
C GLU A 304 -10.84 -13.82 -39.98
N GLY A 305 -10.11 -12.81 -40.46
CA GLY A 305 -10.60 -11.43 -40.46
C GLY A 305 -10.90 -10.98 -39.02
N ASP A 306 -12.12 -10.48 -38.80
CA ASP A 306 -12.60 -10.08 -37.47
C ASP A 306 -13.30 -11.20 -36.71
N THR A 307 -13.31 -12.44 -37.24
CA THR A 307 -13.98 -13.57 -36.61
C THR A 307 -12.98 -14.49 -35.93
N LEU A 308 -13.13 -14.67 -34.63
CA LEU A 308 -12.34 -15.62 -33.87
C LEU A 308 -13.07 -16.95 -33.77
N ARG A 309 -12.53 -17.98 -34.42
CA ARG A 309 -13.03 -19.35 -34.35
C ARG A 309 -12.30 -20.10 -33.25
N VAL A 310 -13.05 -20.75 -32.37
CA VAL A 310 -12.51 -21.53 -31.25
C VAL A 310 -13.06 -22.95 -31.30
N ASN A 311 -12.17 -23.93 -31.49
CA ASN A 311 -12.53 -25.34 -31.54
C ASN A 311 -12.83 -25.89 -30.13
N TRP A 312 -14.12 -26.09 -29.84
CA TRP A 312 -14.53 -26.62 -28.54
C TRP A 312 -14.05 -28.07 -28.31
N LEU A 313 -13.86 -28.86 -29.36
CA LEU A 313 -13.38 -30.24 -29.23
C LEU A 313 -11.97 -30.31 -28.63
N THR A 314 -11.15 -29.29 -28.87
CA THR A 314 -9.81 -29.15 -28.30
C THR A 314 -9.87 -28.47 -26.93
N ARG A 315 -10.64 -27.38 -26.78
CA ARG A 315 -10.69 -26.58 -25.55
C ARG A 315 -11.45 -27.24 -24.39
N ARG A 316 -12.57 -27.92 -24.69
CA ARG A 316 -13.46 -28.63 -23.74
C ARG A 316 -13.97 -27.79 -22.55
N GLN A 317 -13.93 -26.47 -22.65
CA GLN A 317 -14.44 -25.52 -21.66
C GLN A 317 -15.35 -24.51 -22.35
N LEU A 318 -16.40 -24.07 -21.66
CA LEU A 318 -17.29 -23.01 -22.14
C LEU A 318 -16.62 -21.64 -22.04
N PHE A 319 -17.02 -20.74 -22.93
CA PHE A 319 -16.53 -19.38 -23.03
C PHE A 319 -17.62 -18.49 -23.64
N ASP A 320 -17.36 -17.18 -23.77
CA ASP A 320 -18.33 -16.30 -24.43
C ASP A 320 -18.22 -16.46 -25.94
N PHE A 321 -19.31 -16.88 -26.59
CA PHE A 321 -19.41 -17.00 -28.04
C PHE A 321 -20.74 -16.43 -28.54
N ASP A 322 -20.78 -16.07 -29.81
CA ASP A 322 -21.95 -15.45 -30.45
C ASP A 322 -22.68 -16.43 -31.38
N LYS A 323 -21.97 -17.46 -31.85
CA LYS A 323 -22.44 -18.39 -32.88
C LYS A 323 -21.82 -19.77 -32.72
N VAL A 324 -22.55 -20.80 -33.13
CA VAL A 324 -22.10 -22.20 -33.14
C VAL A 324 -22.00 -22.72 -34.58
N GLU A 325 -20.87 -23.34 -34.92
CA GLU A 325 -20.62 -24.01 -36.20
C GLU A 325 -20.24 -25.48 -35.97
N ILE A 326 -21.09 -26.41 -36.39
CA ILE A 326 -20.83 -27.85 -36.30
C ILE A 326 -20.47 -28.36 -37.69
N VAL A 327 -19.16 -28.52 -37.91
CA VAL A 327 -18.61 -28.84 -39.24
C VAL A 327 -18.36 -30.35 -39.37
N GLN A 328 -17.68 -30.93 -38.39
CA GLN A 328 -17.39 -32.36 -38.35
C GLN A 328 -17.21 -32.81 -36.90
N ALA A 329 -18.27 -33.37 -36.32
CA ALA A 329 -18.29 -33.91 -34.96
C ALA A 329 -19.28 -35.09 -34.90
N SER A 330 -19.10 -36.02 -33.97
CA SER A 330 -20.10 -37.08 -33.73
C SER A 330 -21.27 -36.57 -32.89
N ASP A 331 -22.39 -37.30 -32.93
CA ASP A 331 -23.52 -37.10 -32.01
C ASP A 331 -23.05 -36.97 -30.55
N GLU A 332 -22.22 -37.90 -30.07
CA GLU A 332 -21.72 -37.86 -28.70
C GLU A 332 -20.96 -36.56 -28.35
N GLU A 333 -20.14 -36.04 -29.27
CA GLU A 333 -19.41 -34.79 -29.03
C GLU A 333 -20.34 -33.59 -28.97
N VAL A 334 -21.32 -33.55 -29.88
CA VAL A 334 -22.33 -32.50 -29.94
C VAL A 334 -23.24 -32.56 -28.72
N GLU A 335 -23.68 -33.74 -28.29
CA GLU A 335 -24.47 -33.94 -27.09
C GLU A 335 -23.71 -33.51 -25.84
N ARG A 336 -22.42 -33.87 -25.70
CA ARG A 336 -21.58 -33.40 -24.59
C ARG A 336 -21.47 -31.86 -24.56
N PHE A 337 -21.29 -31.22 -25.71
CA PHE A 337 -21.29 -29.76 -25.80
C PHE A 337 -22.64 -29.17 -25.39
N ALA A 338 -23.74 -29.70 -25.92
CA ALA A 338 -25.08 -29.23 -25.61
C ALA A 338 -25.45 -29.41 -24.13
N VAL A 339 -25.01 -30.51 -23.50
CA VAL A 339 -25.17 -30.75 -22.06
C VAL A 339 -24.37 -29.74 -21.24
N GLN A 340 -23.12 -29.43 -21.63
CA GLN A 340 -22.37 -28.36 -20.95
C GLN A 340 -23.09 -27.02 -21.05
N VAL A 341 -23.55 -26.64 -22.25
CA VAL A 341 -24.29 -25.39 -22.46
C VAL A 341 -25.60 -25.37 -21.65
N GLY A 342 -26.32 -26.49 -21.60
CA GLY A 342 -27.55 -26.62 -20.80
C GLY A 342 -27.32 -26.55 -19.29
N ASN A 343 -26.14 -26.95 -18.82
CA ASN A 343 -25.73 -26.90 -17.41
C ASN A 343 -24.88 -25.68 -17.05
N ASP A 344 -24.65 -24.75 -17.98
CA ASP A 344 -23.86 -23.54 -17.71
C ASP A 344 -24.54 -22.69 -16.65
N THR A 345 -23.80 -22.22 -15.65
CA THR A 345 -24.33 -21.43 -14.54
C THR A 345 -24.06 -19.94 -14.68
N ASP A 346 -23.40 -19.50 -15.75
CA ASP A 346 -23.10 -18.08 -15.97
C ASP A 346 -24.38 -17.30 -16.35
N PRO A 347 -24.81 -16.34 -15.52
CA PRO A 347 -26.07 -15.62 -15.72
C PRO A 347 -26.05 -14.70 -16.95
N VAL A 348 -24.87 -14.38 -17.48
CA VAL A 348 -24.72 -13.55 -18.68
C VAL A 348 -24.88 -14.40 -19.95
N ARG A 349 -24.38 -15.64 -19.93
CA ARG A 349 -24.45 -16.53 -21.11
C ARG A 349 -25.80 -17.22 -21.26
N GLN A 350 -26.38 -17.73 -20.17
CA GLN A 350 -27.61 -18.52 -20.22
C GLN A 350 -28.74 -17.89 -21.07
N PRO A 351 -29.10 -16.60 -20.89
CA PRO A 351 -30.20 -16.00 -21.65
C PRO A 351 -29.90 -15.87 -23.15
N ARG A 352 -28.62 -15.80 -23.52
CA ARG A 352 -28.18 -15.60 -24.91
C ARG A 352 -28.29 -16.89 -25.72
N TYR A 353 -28.10 -18.06 -25.12
CA TYR A 353 -28.02 -19.32 -25.88
C TYR A 353 -29.22 -19.56 -26.78
N LYS A 354 -30.45 -19.32 -26.29
CA LYS A 354 -31.70 -19.50 -27.06
C LYS A 354 -31.85 -18.54 -28.26
N GLN A 355 -31.00 -17.53 -28.34
CA GLN A 355 -30.99 -16.52 -29.41
C GLN A 355 -29.82 -16.74 -30.38
N MET A 356 -28.87 -17.62 -30.04
CA MET A 356 -27.68 -17.86 -30.85
C MET A 356 -28.01 -18.68 -32.09
N GLN A 357 -27.33 -18.34 -33.18
CA GLN A 357 -27.42 -19.13 -34.39
C GLN A 357 -26.54 -20.38 -34.27
N CYS A 358 -27.14 -21.54 -34.47
CA CYS A 358 -26.43 -22.80 -34.65
C CYS A 358 -26.49 -23.25 -36.12
N MET A 359 -25.33 -23.48 -36.72
CA MET A 359 -25.21 -23.96 -38.09
C MET A 359 -24.58 -25.35 -38.11
N VAL A 360 -25.23 -26.30 -38.78
CA VAL A 360 -24.73 -27.67 -38.96
C VAL A 360 -24.35 -27.87 -40.42
N SER A 361 -23.19 -28.47 -40.65
CA SER A 361 -22.72 -28.74 -42.02
C SER A 361 -23.59 -29.78 -42.69
N LEU A 362 -23.88 -29.61 -43.97
CA LEU A 362 -24.55 -30.63 -44.79
C LEU A 362 -23.80 -31.98 -44.77
N ASN A 363 -22.48 -31.94 -44.59
CA ASN A 363 -21.62 -33.11 -44.55
C ASN A 363 -21.47 -33.71 -43.13
N CYS A 364 -22.12 -33.11 -42.12
CA CYS A 364 -22.10 -33.60 -40.74
C CYS A 364 -23.34 -34.45 -40.49
N GLU A 365 -23.19 -35.77 -40.55
CA GLU A 365 -24.26 -36.75 -40.33
C GLU A 365 -24.61 -36.82 -38.84
N LEU A 366 -25.49 -35.94 -38.37
CA LEU A 366 -26.04 -35.99 -37.01
C LEU A 366 -27.41 -36.67 -37.02
N SER A 367 -27.68 -37.44 -35.96
CA SER A 367 -28.99 -38.03 -35.74
C SER A 367 -30.07 -36.97 -35.49
N GLU A 368 -31.32 -37.29 -35.81
CA GLU A 368 -32.48 -36.42 -35.51
C GLU A 368 -32.61 -36.10 -34.01
N ASN A 369 -32.17 -37.01 -33.14
CA ASN A 369 -32.16 -36.74 -31.70
C ASN A 369 -31.21 -35.59 -31.35
N THR A 370 -29.99 -35.62 -31.88
CA THR A 370 -29.00 -34.55 -31.70
C THR A 370 -29.48 -33.23 -32.30
N LEU A 371 -30.07 -33.26 -33.51
CA LEU A 371 -30.65 -32.06 -34.12
C LEU A 371 -31.77 -31.45 -33.26
N ARG A 372 -32.61 -32.28 -32.63
CA ARG A 372 -33.65 -31.83 -31.69
C ARG A 372 -33.05 -31.19 -30.44
N ILE A 373 -31.99 -31.77 -29.86
CA ILE A 373 -31.26 -31.20 -28.73
C ILE A 373 -30.71 -29.82 -29.11
N LEU A 374 -30.08 -29.68 -30.28
CA LEU A 374 -29.55 -28.41 -30.76
C LEU A 374 -30.62 -27.34 -30.94
N ARG A 375 -31.77 -27.68 -31.55
CA ARG A 375 -32.92 -26.76 -31.69
C ARG A 375 -33.42 -26.32 -30.32
N TYR A 376 -33.51 -27.25 -29.38
CA TYR A 376 -33.88 -26.93 -28.01
C TYR A 376 -32.85 -25.99 -27.37
N THR A 377 -31.55 -26.27 -27.45
CA THR A 377 -30.51 -25.47 -26.79
C THR A 377 -30.38 -24.06 -27.36
N PHE A 378 -30.33 -23.91 -28.69
CA PHE A 378 -29.97 -22.64 -29.34
C PHE A 378 -31.14 -21.85 -29.96
N GLY A 379 -32.33 -22.46 -30.06
CA GLY A 379 -33.52 -21.82 -30.63
C GLY A 379 -33.49 -21.69 -32.16
N GLN A 380 -32.41 -21.15 -32.73
CA GLN A 380 -32.22 -21.04 -34.18
C GLN A 380 -31.20 -22.06 -34.68
N MET A 381 -31.65 -22.99 -35.52
CA MET A 381 -30.77 -23.97 -36.16
C MET A 381 -31.00 -24.01 -37.66
N SER A 382 -29.90 -24.03 -38.43
CA SER A 382 -29.93 -24.19 -39.88
C SER A 382 -28.86 -25.17 -40.35
N ILE A 383 -29.15 -25.90 -41.42
CA ILE A 383 -28.19 -26.79 -42.07
C ILE A 383 -27.68 -26.07 -43.32
N LYS A 384 -26.36 -25.94 -43.48
CA LYS A 384 -25.73 -25.18 -44.57
C LYS A 384 -24.45 -25.83 -45.06
N GLU A 385 -24.07 -25.53 -46.29
CA GLU A 385 -22.74 -25.85 -46.80
C GLU A 385 -21.71 -24.90 -46.17
N PHE A 386 -20.64 -25.46 -45.61
CA PHE A 386 -19.50 -24.67 -45.13
C PHE A 386 -18.45 -24.62 -46.22
N ILE A 387 -18.15 -23.41 -46.69
CA ILE A 387 -16.97 -23.20 -47.52
C ILE A 387 -15.78 -23.20 -46.56
N THR A 388 -15.10 -24.34 -46.42
CA THR A 388 -13.80 -24.38 -45.77
C THR A 388 -12.84 -23.56 -46.63
N PRO A 389 -12.24 -22.47 -46.11
CA PRO A 389 -11.18 -21.79 -46.84
C PRO A 389 -10.09 -22.84 -47.09
N ASN A 390 -9.74 -23.05 -48.37
CA ASN A 390 -8.73 -24.02 -48.78
C ASN A 390 -7.49 -23.81 -47.90
N SER A 391 -7.20 -24.83 -47.09
CA SER A 391 -6.12 -24.89 -46.10
C SER A 391 -4.75 -24.75 -46.73
#